data_AF-A0A453G9L3-F1
#
_entry.id   AF-A0A453G9L3-F1
#
_cell.length_a   1.000
_cell.length_b   1.000
_cell.length_c   1.000
_cell.angle_alpha   90.00
_cell.angle_beta   90.00
_cell.angle_gamma   90.00
#
_symmetry.space_group_name_H-M   'P 1'
#
loop_
_entity.id
_entity.type
_entity.pdbx_description
1 polymer ?
#
loop_
_entity_poly.entity_id
_entity_poly.type
_entity_poly.pdbx_seq_one_letter_code
_entity_poly.pdbx_strand_id
1 'polypeptide(L)'
;MENSFLRALGQLELDLPEAPEKAPRPPAQAVDPLAKFRPQKEIEHIFRVPEKRPLQEVSLAFTGLTLLPFIGFLIGLMRLGVNLKNFPSLPGPAAFASLFHAGIAAVLLLYVLFWVKLDLFTTLKYLSFLGVFLVFVGHRTLSHLSNTTAKQKTA
;
A
#
# COMPACT_ATOMS: atom_id res chain seq x y z
N MET A 1 22.18 -23.85 77.20
CA MET A 1 20.95 -23.06 77.40
C MET A 1 19.84 -23.80 76.67
N GLU A 2 19.16 -24.68 77.40
CA GLU A 2 18.11 -25.57 76.90
C GLU A 2 16.90 -25.28 77.77
N ASN A 3 15.85 -24.65 77.22
CA ASN A 3 14.46 -24.59 77.72
C ASN A 3 13.76 -23.32 77.19
N SER A 4 13.41 -23.33 75.91
CA SER A 4 12.51 -22.34 75.34
C SER A 4 11.08 -22.86 75.48
N PHE A 5 10.27 -22.24 76.33
CA PHE A 5 8.86 -22.61 76.51
C PHE A 5 8.00 -21.96 75.41
N LEU A 6 7.36 -22.77 74.57
CA LEU A 6 6.45 -22.32 73.53
C LEU A 6 5.02 -22.78 73.86
N ARG A 7 4.14 -21.82 74.17
CA ARG A 7 2.72 -22.07 74.43
C ARG A 7 1.89 -21.07 73.63
N ALA A 8 0.93 -21.57 72.85
CA ALA A 8 -0.01 -20.73 72.11
C ALA A 8 -0.97 -20.04 73.09
N LEU A 9 -0.99 -18.70 73.09
CA LEU A 9 -1.81 -17.89 73.99
C LEU A 9 -3.19 -17.54 73.42
N GLY A 10 -3.33 -17.60 72.10
CA GLY A 10 -4.57 -17.28 71.41
C GLY A 10 -4.35 -17.08 69.92
N GLN A 11 -5.45 -16.84 69.20
CA GLN A 11 -5.46 -16.57 67.76
C GLN A 11 -6.03 -15.16 67.54
N LEU A 12 -5.30 -14.34 66.81
CA LEU A 12 -5.71 -12.98 66.44
C LEU A 12 -5.92 -12.95 64.93
N GLU A 13 -7.15 -12.65 64.51
CA GLU A 13 -7.48 -12.42 63.10
C GLU A 13 -7.51 -10.92 62.86
N LEU A 14 -6.65 -10.45 61.95
CA LEU A 14 -6.51 -9.05 61.59
C LEU A 14 -7.13 -8.82 60.22
N ASP A 15 -8.18 -8.01 60.15
CA ASP A 15 -8.79 -7.57 58.89
C ASP A 15 -8.11 -6.27 58.43
N LEU A 16 -6.97 -6.41 57.76
CA LEU A 16 -6.18 -5.28 57.28
C LEU A 16 -6.54 -4.94 55.82
N PRO A 17 -6.56 -3.66 55.44
CA PRO A 17 -6.78 -3.25 54.06
C PRO A 17 -5.60 -3.68 53.15
N GLU A 18 -5.90 -3.88 51.87
CA GLU A 18 -4.89 -4.27 50.89
C GLU A 18 -3.84 -3.16 50.68
N ALA A 19 -2.57 -3.56 50.63
CA ALA A 19 -1.47 -2.61 50.55
C ALA A 19 -1.47 -1.86 49.20
N PRO A 20 -1.19 -0.53 49.17
CA PRO A 20 -1.08 0.22 47.93
C PRO A 20 -0.01 -0.37 47.00
N GLU A 21 -0.26 -0.37 45.69
CA GLU A 21 0.63 -0.96 44.66
C GLU A 21 2.09 -0.45 44.72
N LYS A 22 2.27 0.80 45.20
CA LYS A 22 3.57 1.47 45.32
C LYS A 22 4.20 1.39 46.72
N ALA A 23 3.57 0.72 47.68
CA ALA A 23 4.11 0.61 49.03
C ALA A 23 5.42 -0.20 49.03
N PRO A 24 6.42 0.17 49.85
CA PRO A 24 7.59 -0.67 50.07
C PRO A 24 7.11 -2.05 50.53
N ARG A 25 7.43 -3.10 49.77
CA ARG A 25 7.03 -4.45 50.15
C ARG A 25 7.73 -4.80 51.47
N PRO A 26 7.00 -5.28 52.49
CA PRO A 26 7.63 -5.76 53.70
C PRO A 26 8.60 -6.91 53.37
N PRO A 27 9.62 -7.15 54.21
CA PRO A 27 10.51 -8.29 54.04
C PRO A 27 9.68 -9.57 53.92
N ALA A 28 10.02 -10.40 52.94
CA ALA A 28 9.27 -11.62 52.64
C ALA A 28 9.08 -12.43 53.92
N GLN A 29 7.82 -12.53 54.38
CA GLN A 29 7.46 -13.45 55.45
C GLN A 29 7.86 -14.87 55.02
N ALA A 30 8.14 -15.75 55.98
CA ALA A 30 8.46 -17.15 55.70
C ALA A 30 7.22 -17.85 55.11
N VAL A 31 6.97 -17.62 53.83
CA VAL A 31 5.96 -18.32 53.04
C VAL A 31 6.50 -19.72 52.78
N ASP A 32 5.59 -20.69 52.69
CA ASP A 32 5.84 -22.04 52.19
C ASP A 32 6.90 -22.01 51.05
N PRO A 33 8.07 -22.65 51.21
CA PRO A 33 9.17 -22.63 50.23
C PRO A 33 8.76 -23.06 48.82
N LEU A 34 7.64 -23.78 48.67
CA LEU A 34 7.09 -24.21 47.38
C LEU A 34 6.21 -23.15 46.70
N ALA A 35 5.74 -22.13 47.42
CA ALA A 35 4.85 -21.09 46.90
C ALA A 35 5.46 -20.30 45.72
N LYS A 36 6.79 -20.15 45.69
CA LYS A 36 7.52 -19.47 44.59
C LYS A 36 7.49 -20.21 43.26
N PHE A 37 7.16 -21.50 43.27
CA PHE A 37 7.10 -22.33 42.06
C PHE A 37 5.67 -22.46 41.52
N ARG A 38 4.71 -21.70 42.07
CA ARG A 38 3.35 -21.65 41.52
C ARG A 38 3.36 -20.95 40.15
N PRO A 39 2.52 -21.41 39.19
CA PRO A 39 2.32 -20.71 37.94
C PRO A 39 1.92 -19.24 38.16
N GLN A 40 2.54 -18.32 37.43
CA GLN A 40 2.10 -16.92 37.40
C GLN A 40 0.82 -16.79 36.58
N LYS A 41 0.11 -15.68 36.77
CA LYS A 41 -1.04 -15.35 35.92
C LYS A 41 -0.58 -15.20 34.47
N GLU A 42 -1.38 -15.73 33.55
CA GLU A 42 -1.16 -15.58 32.12
C GLU A 42 -1.28 -14.10 31.72
N ILE A 43 -0.39 -13.64 30.83
CA ILE A 43 -0.37 -12.27 30.32
C ILE A 43 -1.05 -12.26 28.96
N GLU A 44 -2.22 -11.64 28.87
CA GLU A 44 -2.92 -11.45 27.60
C GLU A 44 -2.40 -10.19 26.89
N HIS A 45 -1.90 -10.34 25.65
CA HIS A 45 -1.53 -9.20 24.82
C HIS A 45 -2.76 -8.61 24.11
N ILE A 46 -3.14 -7.39 24.47
CA ILE A 46 -4.26 -6.68 23.83
C ILE A 46 -3.75 -5.97 22.57
N PHE A 47 -4.21 -6.42 21.40
CA PHE A 47 -3.95 -5.75 20.14
C PHE A 47 -4.75 -4.45 20.00
N ARG A 48 -4.23 -3.53 19.20
CA ARG A 48 -4.97 -2.32 18.82
C ARG A 48 -6.20 -2.69 18.01
N VAL A 49 -7.31 -2.02 18.30
CA VAL A 49 -8.54 -2.17 17.53
C VAL A 49 -8.32 -1.60 16.11
N PRO A 50 -8.73 -2.31 15.05
CA PRO A 50 -8.65 -1.80 13.69
C PRO A 50 -9.43 -0.49 13.50
N GLU A 51 -8.93 0.39 12.65
CA GLU A 51 -9.63 1.62 12.30
C GLU A 51 -10.94 1.36 11.56
N LYS A 52 -11.96 2.17 11.86
CA LYS A 52 -13.27 2.08 11.20
C LYS A 52 -13.17 2.58 9.76
N ARG A 53 -13.57 1.74 8.80
CA ARG A 53 -13.66 2.12 7.38
C ARG A 53 -14.97 2.87 7.07
N PRO A 54 -14.98 3.75 6.06
CA PRO A 54 -16.21 4.41 5.61
C PRO A 54 -17.19 3.40 4.99
N LEU A 55 -18.45 3.82 4.88
CA LEU A 55 -19.49 3.03 4.21
C LEU A 55 -19.17 2.87 2.72
N GLN A 56 -19.31 1.64 2.20
CA GLN A 56 -18.97 1.30 0.81
C GLN A 56 -19.70 2.17 -0.22
N GLU A 57 -20.97 2.49 0.03
CA GLU A 57 -21.77 3.31 -0.89
C GLU A 57 -21.19 4.71 -1.08
N VAL A 58 -20.67 5.32 0.00
CA VAL A 58 -20.02 6.64 -0.06
C VAL A 58 -18.77 6.55 -0.92
N SER A 59 -17.93 5.53 -0.72
CA SER A 59 -16.73 5.33 -1.54
C SER A 59 -17.04 5.12 -3.03
N LEU A 60 -18.09 4.38 -3.35
CA LEU A 60 -18.52 4.16 -4.73
C LEU A 60 -19.08 5.45 -5.36
N ALA A 61 -19.87 6.23 -4.63
CA ALA A 61 -20.41 7.50 -5.12
C ALA A 61 -19.30 8.48 -5.51
N PHE A 62 -18.27 8.64 -4.67
CA PHE A 62 -17.13 9.51 -5.00
C PHE A 62 -16.24 8.95 -6.11
N THR A 63 -16.14 7.62 -6.23
CA THR A 63 -15.44 6.98 -7.36
C THR A 63 -16.15 7.31 -8.67
N GLY A 64 -17.49 7.20 -8.71
CA GLY A 64 -18.30 7.60 -9.86
C GLY A 64 -18.14 9.09 -10.19
N LEU A 65 -18.18 9.96 -9.18
CA LEU A 65 -17.99 11.40 -9.34
C LEU A 65 -16.60 11.73 -9.94
N THR A 66 -15.56 11.00 -9.54
CA THR A 66 -14.19 11.17 -10.05
C THR A 66 -14.07 10.78 -11.54
N LEU A 67 -14.89 9.85 -12.02
CA LEU A 67 -14.90 9.44 -13.44
C LEU A 67 -15.70 10.41 -14.33
N LEU A 68 -16.57 11.24 -13.75
CA LEU A 68 -17.47 12.13 -14.50
C LEU A 68 -16.73 13.12 -15.42
N PRO A 69 -15.64 13.80 -15.00
CA PRO A 69 -14.87 14.68 -15.89
C PRO A 69 -14.27 13.95 -17.09
N PHE A 70 -13.87 12.68 -16.92
CA PHE A 70 -13.33 11.86 -18.01
C PHE A 70 -14.40 11.53 -19.05
N ILE A 71 -15.62 11.19 -18.61
CA ILE A 71 -16.76 10.99 -19.51
C ILE A 71 -17.09 12.29 -20.26
N GLY A 72 -17.13 13.42 -19.56
CA GLY A 72 -17.33 14.74 -20.15
C GLY A 72 -16.28 15.06 -21.22
N PHE A 73 -15.01 14.76 -20.95
CA PHE A 73 -13.91 14.90 -21.90
C PHE A 73 -14.14 14.05 -23.17
N LEU A 74 -14.52 12.77 -23.04
CA LEU A 74 -14.81 11.91 -24.19
C LEU A 74 -15.98 12.45 -25.04
N ILE A 75 -17.05 12.94 -24.39
CA ILE A 75 -18.17 13.58 -25.09
C ILE A 75 -17.68 14.84 -25.83
N GLY A 76 -16.85 15.65 -25.18
CA GLY A 76 -16.21 16.82 -25.80
C GLY A 76 -15.44 16.46 -27.07
N LEU A 77 -14.59 15.43 -27.03
CA LEU A 77 -13.83 14.98 -28.20
C LEU A 77 -14.75 14.59 -29.37
N MET A 78 -15.85 13.88 -29.09
CA MET A 78 -16.83 13.51 -30.12
C MET A 78 -17.52 14.73 -30.72
N ARG A 79 -17.91 15.71 -29.89
CA ARG A 79 -18.57 16.95 -30.34
C ARG A 79 -17.63 17.85 -31.15
N LEU A 80 -16.34 17.87 -30.84
CA LEU A 80 -15.33 18.64 -31.58
C LEU A 80 -14.93 17.97 -32.91
N GLY A 81 -15.37 16.73 -33.18
CA GLY A 81 -15.04 16.03 -34.42
C GLY A 81 -13.55 15.66 -34.53
N VAL A 82 -12.91 15.40 -33.39
CA VAL A 82 -11.50 14.94 -33.34
C VAL A 82 -11.39 13.64 -34.14
N ASN A 83 -10.43 13.60 -35.06
CA ASN A 83 -10.25 12.48 -35.98
C ASN A 83 -8.79 12.02 -36.02
N LEU A 84 -8.56 10.85 -36.61
CA LEU A 84 -7.24 10.22 -36.72
C LEU A 84 -6.69 10.29 -38.16
N LYS A 85 -7.13 11.26 -38.97
CA LYS A 85 -6.77 11.34 -40.39
C LYS A 85 -5.27 11.59 -40.64
N ASN A 86 -4.57 12.11 -39.64
CA ASN A 86 -3.12 12.36 -39.72
C ASN A 86 -2.28 11.11 -39.41
N PHE A 87 -2.90 9.96 -39.15
CA PHE A 87 -2.16 8.71 -38.98
C PHE A 87 -1.50 8.31 -40.32
N PRO A 88 -0.23 7.87 -40.34
CA PRO A 88 0.45 7.58 -41.60
C PRO A 88 -0.25 6.47 -42.39
N SER A 89 -0.47 6.70 -43.68
CA SER A 89 -1.15 5.74 -44.57
C SER A 89 -0.19 4.74 -45.24
N LEU A 90 1.11 5.07 -45.32
CA LEU A 90 2.11 4.17 -45.92
C LEU A 90 2.46 3.02 -44.96
N PRO A 91 2.64 1.78 -45.44
CA PRO A 91 2.85 0.60 -44.59
C PRO A 91 4.02 0.72 -43.60
N GLY A 92 5.17 1.25 -44.04
CA GLY A 92 6.35 1.41 -43.18
C GLY A 92 6.13 2.41 -42.03
N PRO A 93 5.83 3.68 -42.33
CA PRO A 93 5.49 4.68 -41.31
C PRO A 93 4.31 4.29 -40.42
N ALA A 94 3.27 3.64 -40.98
CA ALA A 94 2.12 3.16 -40.22
C ALA A 94 2.52 2.08 -39.20
N ALA A 95 3.41 1.15 -39.58
CA ALA A 95 3.92 0.12 -38.69
C ALA A 95 4.70 0.73 -37.52
N PHE A 96 5.63 1.66 -37.78
CA PHE A 96 6.37 2.35 -36.71
C PHE A 96 5.43 3.17 -35.80
N ALA A 97 4.48 3.91 -36.37
CA ALA A 97 3.51 4.66 -35.59
C ALA A 97 2.65 3.74 -34.70
N SER A 98 2.23 2.59 -35.22
CA SER A 98 1.46 1.59 -34.47
C SER A 98 2.29 0.99 -33.34
N LEU A 99 3.54 0.60 -33.61
CA LEU A 99 4.47 0.07 -32.61
C LEU A 99 4.77 1.10 -31.52
N PHE A 100 4.84 2.39 -31.86
CA PHE A 100 5.05 3.46 -30.89
C PHE A 100 3.88 3.56 -29.90
N HIS A 101 2.64 3.60 -30.40
CA HIS A 101 1.44 3.66 -29.56
C HIS A 101 1.24 2.37 -28.76
N ALA A 102 1.51 1.21 -29.36
CA ALA A 102 1.50 -0.07 -28.66
C ALA A 102 2.56 -0.11 -27.54
N GLY A 103 3.74 0.45 -27.76
CA GLY A 103 4.78 0.60 -26.74
C GLY A 103 4.32 1.49 -25.58
N ILE A 104 3.66 2.62 -25.85
CA ILE A 104 3.10 3.49 -24.81
C ILE A 104 2.03 2.73 -24.01
N ALA A 105 1.12 2.03 -24.70
CA ALA A 105 0.10 1.22 -24.05
C ALA A 105 0.72 0.11 -23.18
N ALA A 106 1.82 -0.51 -23.64
CA ALA A 106 2.56 -1.50 -22.88
C ALA A 106 3.22 -0.91 -21.62
N VAL A 107 3.73 0.33 -21.66
CA VAL A 107 4.26 1.02 -20.45
C VAL A 107 3.14 1.29 -19.46
N LEU A 108 1.98 1.78 -19.93
CA LEU A 108 0.82 2.01 -19.05
C LEU A 108 0.34 0.71 -18.41
N LEU A 109 0.28 -0.39 -19.18
CA LEU A 109 -0.04 -1.71 -18.66
C LEU A 109 1.00 -2.18 -17.63
N LEU A 110 2.29 -1.96 -17.90
CA LEU A 110 3.37 -2.30 -16.97
C LEU A 110 3.21 -1.57 -15.63
N TYR A 111 2.77 -0.31 -15.63
CA TYR A 111 2.46 0.42 -14.40
C TYR A 111 1.27 -0.15 -13.64
N VAL A 112 0.23 -0.61 -14.33
CA VAL A 112 -0.88 -1.33 -13.69
C VAL A 112 -0.40 -2.65 -13.08
N LEU A 113 0.46 -3.39 -13.79
CA LEU A 113 1.03 -4.64 -13.28
C LEU A 113 1.96 -4.40 -12.08
N PHE A 114 2.73 -3.33 -12.08
CA PHE A 114 3.52 -2.89 -10.93
C PHE A 114 2.63 -2.57 -9.72
N TRP A 115 1.53 -1.86 -9.93
CA TRP A 115 0.60 -1.54 -8.85
C TRP A 115 -0.07 -2.78 -8.24
N VAL A 116 -0.39 -3.78 -9.07
CA VAL A 116 -1.10 -4.99 -8.60
C VAL A 116 -0.16 -6.07 -8.05
N LYS A 117 1.02 -6.26 -8.65
CA LYS A 117 1.81 -7.48 -8.37
C LYS A 117 3.32 -7.43 -8.57
N LEU A 118 3.87 -6.60 -9.45
CA LEU A 118 5.30 -6.65 -9.75
C LEU A 118 6.13 -5.91 -8.69
N ASP A 119 7.35 -6.38 -8.46
CA ASP A 119 8.33 -5.65 -7.67
C ASP A 119 9.01 -4.54 -8.48
N LEU A 120 9.72 -3.64 -7.77
CA LEU A 120 10.38 -2.50 -8.38
C LEU A 120 11.46 -2.91 -9.39
N PHE A 121 12.30 -3.90 -9.04
CA PHE A 121 13.43 -4.30 -9.89
C PHE A 121 12.99 -5.03 -11.16
N THR A 122 11.97 -5.88 -11.09
CA THR A 122 11.39 -6.55 -12.28
C THR A 122 10.72 -5.52 -13.18
N THR A 123 9.98 -4.57 -12.59
CA THR A 123 9.36 -3.47 -13.34
C THR A 123 10.41 -2.62 -14.05
N LEU A 124 11.48 -2.22 -13.34
CA LEU A 124 12.59 -1.47 -13.93
C LEU A 124 13.24 -2.24 -15.09
N LYS A 125 13.48 -3.54 -14.93
CA LYS A 125 14.04 -4.38 -15.99
C LYS A 125 13.16 -4.34 -17.26
N TYR A 126 11.86 -4.58 -17.14
CA TYR A 126 10.95 -4.53 -18.29
C TYR A 126 10.86 -3.12 -18.88
N LEU A 127 10.81 -2.09 -18.02
CA LEU A 127 10.77 -0.69 -18.45
C LEU A 127 12.07 -0.29 -19.17
N SER A 128 13.23 -0.82 -18.79
CA SER A 128 14.50 -0.56 -19.49
C SER A 128 14.47 -1.09 -20.92
N PHE A 129 14.04 -2.34 -21.13
CA PHE A 129 13.91 -2.90 -22.49
C PHE A 129 12.86 -2.14 -23.30
N LEU A 130 11.70 -1.89 -22.71
CA LEU A 130 10.60 -1.19 -23.37
C LEU A 130 10.95 0.28 -23.67
N GLY A 131 11.74 0.92 -22.82
CA GLY A 131 12.24 2.28 -22.98
C GLY A 131 13.18 2.41 -24.17
N VAL A 132 14.19 1.53 -24.30
CA VAL A 132 15.08 1.52 -25.47
C VAL A 132 14.28 1.31 -26.76
N PHE A 133 13.34 0.37 -26.74
CA PHE A 133 12.44 0.11 -27.86
C PHE A 133 11.60 1.35 -28.23
N LEU A 134 10.99 2.01 -27.23
CA LEU A 134 10.17 3.22 -27.41
C LEU A 134 10.97 4.39 -27.97
N VAL A 135 12.21 4.59 -27.50
CA VAL A 135 13.09 5.65 -28.03
C VAL A 135 13.34 5.43 -29.52
N PHE A 136 13.65 4.20 -29.94
CA PHE A 136 13.91 3.90 -31.34
C PHE A 136 12.68 4.10 -32.23
N VAL A 137 11.56 3.45 -31.88
CA VAL A 137 10.32 3.50 -32.69
C VAL A 137 9.69 4.90 -32.64
N GLY A 138 9.78 5.57 -31.49
CA GLY A 138 9.32 6.95 -31.30
C GLY A 138 10.12 7.94 -32.14
N HIS A 139 11.46 7.83 -32.15
CA HIS A 139 12.30 8.66 -33.01
C HIS A 139 11.91 8.51 -34.48
N ARG A 140 11.77 7.27 -34.99
CA ARG A 140 11.33 7.01 -36.37
C ARG A 140 9.97 7.62 -36.69
N THR A 141 9.00 7.50 -35.79
CA THR A 141 7.64 8.01 -35.96
C THR A 141 7.61 9.54 -35.96
N LEU A 142 8.26 10.17 -34.99
CA LEU A 142 8.30 11.63 -34.85
C LEU A 142 9.10 12.29 -35.97
N SER A 143 10.21 11.69 -36.40
CA SER A 143 10.98 12.18 -37.56
C SER A 143 10.19 12.06 -38.86
N HIS A 144 9.39 11.01 -39.05
CA HIS A 144 8.50 10.91 -40.21
C HIS A 144 7.44 12.03 -40.20
N LEU A 145 6.84 12.29 -39.03
CA LEU A 145 5.84 13.33 -38.85
C LEU A 145 6.43 14.73 -39.12
N SER A 146 7.64 15.02 -38.61
CA SER A 146 8.30 16.32 -38.81
C SER A 146 8.63 16.55 -40.30
N ASN A 147 9.16 15.55 -40.99
CA ASN A 147 9.48 15.63 -42.41
C ASN A 147 8.22 15.82 -43.27
N THR A 148 7.12 15.14 -42.94
CA THR A 148 5.84 15.31 -43.65
C THR A 148 5.29 16.73 -43.45
N THR A 149 5.37 17.25 -42.22
CA THR A 149 4.95 18.60 -41.88
C THR A 149 5.79 19.66 -42.60
N ALA A 150 7.11 19.46 -42.69
CA ALA A 150 8.02 20.35 -43.40
C ALA A 150 7.68 20.42 -44.89
N LYS A 151 7.45 19.27 -45.53
CA LYS A 151 7.03 19.19 -46.94
C LYS A 151 5.72 19.90 -47.21
N GLN A 152 4.75 19.81 -46.30
CA GLN A 152 3.46 20.51 -46.42
C GLN A 152 3.58 22.02 -46.29
N LYS A 153 4.57 22.54 -45.56
CA LYS A 153 4.79 23.99 -45.41
C LYS A 153 5.53 24.63 -46.59
N THR A 154 6.30 23.83 -47.33
CA THR A 154 7.08 24.28 -48.50
C THR A 154 6.35 24.09 -49.83
N ALA A 155 5.19 23.43 -49.82
CA ALA A 155 4.30 23.24 -50.96
C ALA A 155 3.17 24.27 -50.91
#